data_AF-A0A9P7DRF9-F1
#
_entry.id   AF-A0A9P7DRF9-F1
#
_cell.length_a   1.000
_cell.length_b   1.000
_cell.length_c   1.000
_cell.angle_alpha   90.00
_cell.angle_beta   90.00
_cell.angle_gamma   90.00
#
_symmetry.space_group_name_H-M   'P 1'
#
loop_
_entity.id
_entity.type
_entity.pdbx_description
1 polymer ?
#
loop_
_entity_poly.entity_id
_entity_poly.type
_entity_poly.pdbx_seq_one_letter_code
_entity_poly.pdbx_strand_id
1 'polypeptide(L)'
;YSEWMTADDAWNMQSALPKCATLLGTILSSDKTNISIMMGDRATHPLLISLANIHMSMQLKSSSNTFILTALLPVLKFIVKKNICEVYSKIT
;
A
#
# COMPACT_ATOMS: atom_id res chain seq x y z
N TYR A 1 -2.05 7.05 19.82
CA TYR A 1 -2.33 7.08 18.38
C TYR A 1 -3.81 6.75 18.21
N SER A 2 -4.60 7.66 17.66
CA SER A 2 -5.97 7.37 17.21
C SER A 2 -5.89 6.97 15.74
N GLU A 3 -6.47 5.81 15.38
CA GLU A 3 -6.63 5.46 13.97
C GLU A 3 -7.59 6.45 13.31
N TRP A 4 -7.24 6.93 12.12
CA TRP A 4 -8.05 7.90 11.39
C TRP A 4 -9.27 7.25 10.71
N MET A 5 -9.24 5.92 10.53
CA MET A 5 -10.26 5.13 9.85
C MET A 5 -10.34 3.75 10.50
N THR A 6 -11.38 3.52 11.30
CA THR A 6 -11.71 2.20 11.87
C THR A 6 -12.89 1.56 11.13
N ALA A 7 -13.13 0.27 11.40
CA ALA A 7 -14.31 -0.40 10.86
C ALA A 7 -15.61 0.23 11.36
N ASP A 8 -15.64 0.74 12.59
CA ASP A 8 -16.78 1.45 13.14
C ASP A 8 -17.03 2.76 12.38
N ASP A 9 -15.98 3.51 12.06
CA ASP A 9 -16.09 4.71 11.22
C ASP A 9 -16.66 4.38 9.83
N ALA A 10 -16.21 3.28 9.21
CA ALA A 10 -16.71 2.83 7.92
C ALA A 10 -18.20 2.43 7.98
N TRP A 11 -18.63 1.75 9.04
CA TRP A 11 -20.04 1.39 9.25
C TRP A 11 -20.92 2.62 9.58
N ASN A 12 -20.37 3.60 10.28
CA ASN A 12 -21.04 4.87 10.55
C ASN A 12 -21.28 5.64 9.24
N MET A 13 -20.28 5.71 8.36
CA MET A 13 -20.44 6.32 7.03
C MET A 13 -21.45 5.56 6.16
N GLN A 14 -21.42 4.23 6.19
CA GLN A 14 -22.41 3.38 5.50
C GLN A 14 -23.85 3.67 6.00
N SER A 15 -24.02 3.95 7.29
CA SER A 15 -25.32 4.24 7.88
C SER A 15 -25.89 5.60 7.47
N ALA A 16 -25.02 6.53 7.05
CA ALA A 16 -25.42 7.83 6.52
C ALA A 16 -25.87 7.78 5.04
N LEU A 17 -25.60 6.67 4.34
CA LEU A 17 -25.99 6.49 2.95
C LEU A 17 -27.48 6.14 2.83
N PRO A 18 -28.14 6.53 1.73
CA PRO A 18 -29.53 6.16 1.49
C PRO A 18 -29.70 4.65 1.39
N LYS A 19 -30.91 4.16 1.68
CA LYS A 19 -31.25 2.74 1.46
C LYS A 19 -30.89 2.34 0.03
N CYS A 20 -30.24 1.19 -0.10
CA CYS A 20 -29.71 0.61 -1.33
C CYS A 20 -28.36 1.16 -1.84
N ALA A 21 -27.70 2.07 -1.12
CA ALA A 21 -26.31 2.45 -1.41
C ALA A 21 -25.33 1.68 -0.48
N THR A 22 -24.23 1.19 -1.05
CA THR A 22 -23.18 0.47 -0.31
C THR A 22 -21.85 1.20 -0.43
N LEU A 23 -21.23 1.50 0.71
CA LEU A 23 -19.88 2.00 0.85
C LEU A 23 -18.90 0.83 0.84
N LEU A 24 -17.98 0.84 -0.12
CA LEU A 24 -16.87 -0.11 -0.17
C LEU A 24 -15.57 0.63 0.11
N GLY A 25 -15.24 0.80 1.40
CA GLY A 25 -13.94 1.35 1.78
C GLY A 25 -12.84 0.31 1.54
N THR A 26 -11.77 0.70 0.85
CA THR A 26 -10.59 -0.15 0.64
C THR A 26 -9.37 0.45 1.32
N ILE A 27 -8.64 -0.40 2.05
CA ILE A 27 -7.38 -0.05 2.68
C ILE A 27 -6.25 -0.66 1.85
N LEU A 28 -5.31 0.18 1.43
CA LEU A 28 -4.11 -0.23 0.72
C LEU A 28 -2.93 -0.24 1.68
N SER A 29 -2.25 -1.37 1.76
CA SER A 29 -0.98 -1.51 2.46
C SER A 29 0.12 -1.81 1.45
N SER A 30 1.22 -1.07 1.54
CA SER A 30 2.41 -1.35 0.75
C SER A 30 3.63 -1.40 1.66
N ASP A 31 4.21 -2.58 1.74
CA ASP A 31 5.41 -2.87 2.52
C ASP A 31 6.52 -3.29 1.54
N LYS A 32 7.79 -3.09 1.91
CA LYS A 32 8.92 -3.49 1.08
C LYS A 32 9.28 -4.93 1.42
N THR A 33 8.91 -5.88 0.57
CA THR A 33 9.36 -7.26 0.75
C THR A 33 10.62 -7.56 -0.06
N ASN A 34 11.59 -8.19 0.60
CA ASN A 34 12.72 -8.79 -0.09
C ASN A 34 12.27 -10.17 -0.61
N ILE A 35 12.30 -10.37 -1.92
CA ILE A 35 11.64 -11.52 -2.55
C ILE A 35 12.54 -12.78 -2.54
N SER A 36 13.85 -12.65 -2.25
CA SER A 36 14.78 -13.77 -2.00
C SER A 36 16.24 -13.32 -2.01
N ILE A 37 17.04 -13.88 -1.09
CA ILE A 37 18.51 -13.77 -1.02
C ILE A 37 19.21 -14.48 -2.23
N MET A 38 18.53 -15.43 -2.89
CA MET A 38 19.04 -16.22 -4.02
C MET A 38 18.76 -15.63 -5.42
N MET A 39 17.90 -14.61 -5.55
CA MET A 39 17.50 -14.01 -6.83
C MET A 39 18.07 -12.59 -7.04
N GLY A 40 19.28 -12.35 -6.52
CA GLY A 40 20.08 -11.15 -6.86
C GLY A 40 19.50 -9.82 -6.35
N ASP A 41 19.18 -9.74 -5.06
CA ASP A 41 18.78 -8.47 -4.39
C ASP A 41 17.65 -7.73 -5.14
N ARG A 42 16.62 -8.48 -5.51
CA ARG A 42 15.37 -7.92 -6.03
C ARG A 42 14.43 -7.75 -4.85
N ALA A 43 14.15 -6.50 -4.51
CA ALA A 43 13.06 -6.13 -3.64
C ALA A 43 11.89 -5.67 -4.50
N THR A 44 10.68 -6.00 -4.08
CA THR A 44 9.45 -5.44 -4.65
C THR A 44 8.54 -4.99 -3.53
N HIS A 45 7.68 -4.02 -3.81
CA HIS A 45 6.68 -3.60 -2.85
C HIS A 45 5.35 -4.27 -3.20
N PRO A 46 4.95 -5.36 -2.51
CA PRO A 46 3.59 -5.85 -2.61
C PRO A 46 2.61 -4.75 -2.22
N LEU A 47 1.58 -4.61 -3.03
CA LEU A 47 0.41 -3.80 -2.77
C LEU A 47 -0.70 -4.75 -2.35
N LEU A 48 -1.03 -4.71 -1.07
CA LEU A 48 -2.10 -5.49 -0.45
C LEU A 48 -3.36 -4.61 -0.35
N ILE A 49 -4.52 -5.19 -0.66
CA ILE A 49 -5.82 -4.54 -0.49
C ILE A 49 -6.65 -5.29 0.56
N SER A 50 -7.34 -4.55 1.41
CA SER A 50 -8.37 -5.07 2.32
C SER A 50 -9.58 -4.14 2.36
N LEU A 51 -10.65 -4.55 3.02
CA LEU A 51 -11.85 -3.74 3.23
C LEU A 51 -11.78 -2.98 4.55
N ALA A 52 -12.10 -1.69 4.50
CA ALA A 52 -12.14 -0.82 5.69
C ALA A 52 -13.18 -1.28 6.72
N ASN A 53 -14.28 -1.91 6.27
CA ASN A 53 -15.33 -2.42 7.13
C ASN A 53 -14.90 -3.65 7.97
N ILE A 54 -13.72 -4.23 7.71
CA ILE A 54 -13.17 -5.33 8.51
C ILE A 54 -12.39 -4.75 9.68
N HIS A 55 -12.75 -5.17 10.90
CA HIS A 55 -12.08 -4.70 12.11
C HIS A 55 -10.58 -5.02 12.10
N MET A 56 -9.75 -4.08 12.57
CA MET A 56 -8.29 -4.20 12.55
C MET A 56 -7.77 -5.46 13.27
N SER A 57 -8.42 -5.89 14.35
CA SER A 57 -8.07 -7.14 15.04
C SER A 57 -8.21 -8.39 14.15
N MET A 58 -9.12 -8.35 13.17
CA MET A 58 -9.29 -9.41 12.18
C MET A 58 -8.32 -9.21 11.00
N GLN A 59 -7.99 -7.97 10.63
CA GLN A 59 -6.97 -7.68 9.61
C GLN A 59 -5.58 -8.16 10.02
N LEU A 60 -5.19 -7.97 11.28
CA LEU A 60 -3.89 -8.37 11.82
C LEU A 60 -3.76 -9.88 12.04
N LYS A 61 -4.87 -10.62 11.97
CA LYS A 61 -4.86 -12.06 12.17
C LYS A 61 -4.43 -12.77 10.89
N SER A 62 -3.23 -13.33 10.90
CA SER A 62 -2.66 -14.05 9.75
C SER A 62 -3.57 -15.16 9.20
N SER A 63 -4.35 -15.84 10.06
CA SER A 63 -5.30 -16.88 9.64
C SER A 63 -6.54 -16.37 8.91
N SER A 64 -6.82 -15.07 8.95
CA SER A 64 -8.07 -14.50 8.45
C SER A 64 -8.04 -14.14 6.97
N ASN A 65 -6.87 -14.21 6.31
CA ASN A 65 -6.70 -13.96 4.86
C ASN A 65 -7.44 -12.70 4.37
N THR A 66 -7.41 -11.64 5.18
CA THR A 66 -8.17 -10.40 5.00
C THR A 66 -7.52 -9.44 4.00
N PHE A 67 -6.24 -9.65 3.71
CA PHE A 67 -5.49 -8.91 2.70
C PHE A 67 -5.29 -9.77 1.46
N ILE A 68 -5.53 -9.19 0.29
CA ILE A 68 -5.27 -9.81 -1.01
C ILE A 68 -4.15 -9.04 -1.70
N LEU A 69 -3.19 -9.78 -2.26
CA LEU A 69 -2.13 -9.19 -3.08
C LEU A 69 -2.72 -8.70 -4.42
N THR A 70 -2.72 -7.39 -4.63
CA THR A 70 -3.28 -6.75 -5.83
C THR A 70 -2.21 -6.49 -6.87
N ALA A 71 -1.04 -6.02 -6.45
CA ALA A 71 0.05 -5.71 -7.38
C ALA A 71 1.41 -5.92 -6.72
N LEU A 72 2.44 -6.11 -7.54
CA LEU A 72 3.83 -6.16 -7.10
C LEU A 72 4.55 -4.97 -7.76
N LEU A 73 4.78 -3.91 -6.99
CA LEU A 73 5.42 -2.71 -7.51
C LEU A 73 6.94 -2.95 -7.63
N PRO A 74 7.54 -2.81 -8.83
CA PRO A 74 8.97 -2.95 -9.00
C PRO A 74 9.69 -1.80 -8.28
N VAL A 75 10.75 -2.12 -7.53
CA VAL A 75 11.66 -1.10 -7.01
C VAL A 75 12.46 -0.56 -8.17
N LEU A 76 12.16 0.66 -8.62
CA LEU A 76 12.92 1.34 -9.65
C LEU A 76 14.33 1.61 -9.13
N LYS A 77 15.32 0.89 -9.66
CA LYS A 77 16.73 1.25 -9.50
C LYS A 77 17.04 2.31 -10.56
N PHE A 78 17.04 3.58 -10.17
CA PHE A 78 17.43 4.67 -11.08
C PHE A 78 18.92 4.55 -11.40
N ILE A 79 19.25 4.23 -12.65
CA ILE A 79 20.62 4.31 -13.15
C ILE A 79 20.90 5.78 -13.48
N VAL A 80 21.15 6.60 -12.45
CA VAL A 80 21.75 7.91 -12.69
C VAL A 80 23.18 7.66 -13.15
N LYS A 81 23.41 7.77 -14.47
CA LYS A 81 24.77 7.85 -15.00
C LYS A 81 25.35 9.16 -14.48
N LYS A 82 26.26 9.02 -13.52
CA LYS A 82 26.91 10.07 -12.76
C LYS A 82 27.73 10.98 -13.70
N ASN A 83 27.09 11.93 -14.37
CA ASN A 83 27.72 13.04 -15.10
C ASN A 83 26.80 14.30 -15.06
N ILE A 84 26.17 14.58 -13.92
CA ILE A 84 25.41 15.82 -13.70
C ILE A 84 26.34 17.03 -13.41
N CYS A 85 27.66 16.83 -13.28
CA CYS A 85 28.60 17.93 -13.06
C CYS A 85 28.99 18.72 -14.32
N GLU A 86 28.71 18.27 -15.54
CA GLU A 86 29.14 19.00 -16.75
C GLU A 86 28.09 19.98 -17.32
N VAL A 87 26.82 19.86 -16.93
CA VAL A 87 25.76 20.71 -17.52
C VAL A 87 25.65 22.06 -16.81
N TYR A 88 26.02 22.15 -15.52
CA TYR A 88 25.90 23.40 -14.76
C TYR A 88 27.12 24.33 -14.84
N SER A 89 28.27 23.90 -15.39
CA SER A 89 29.43 24.80 -15.57
C SER A 89 29.45 25.53 -16.92
N LYS A 90 28.44 25.33 -17.78
CA LYS A 90 28.33 25.98 -19.10
C LYS A 90 27.32 27.14 -19.14
N ILE A 91 26.68 27.46 -18.02
CA ILE A 91 25.66 28.53 -17.91
C ILE A 91 26.04 29.54 -16.79
N THR A 92 27.33 29.73 -16.53
CA THR A 92 27.85 30.86 -15.75
C THR A 92 29.10 31.34 -16.43
#